data_AF-A0A2E0EED3-F1
#
_entry.id   AF-A0A2E0EED3-F1
#
_cell.length_a   1.000
_cell.length_b   1.000
_cell.length_c   1.000
_cell.angle_alpha   90.00
_cell.angle_beta   90.00
_cell.angle_gamma   90.00
#
_symmetry.space_group_name_H-M   'P 1'
#
loop_
_entity.id
_entity.type
_entity.pdbx_description
1 polymer ?
#
loop_
_entity_poly.entity_id
_entity_poly.type
_entity_poly.pdbx_seq_one_letter_code
_entity_poly.pdbx_strand_id
1 'polypeptide(L)'
;MPPSSSMSASERLGLIDQIHDSSLSIVIAVTGGGVASVADLLLVPGASRTVLEAVVPYSSQALSRLVGYSPDQAVSEEVAEKMALACLRRAQELVEDEVPVAGVACTAALVTDRQRRGDNRAHIAVAMSEGFWSSNVSLEKGLNDRATEDRIVSDAVLQMIGIPSQAAE
;
A
#
# COMPACT_ATOMS: atom_id res chain seq x y z
N MET A 1 3.06 -11.68 -10.49
CA MET A 1 3.08 -12.10 -9.06
C MET A 1 4.18 -11.31 -8.38
N PRO A 2 3.91 -10.62 -7.27
CA PRO A 2 4.97 -10.03 -6.47
C PRO A 2 5.86 -11.15 -5.89
N PRO A 3 7.16 -10.89 -5.66
CA PRO A 3 8.08 -11.88 -5.12
C PRO A 3 7.66 -12.26 -3.69
N SER A 4 7.84 -13.54 -3.35
CA SER A 4 7.67 -14.09 -2.00
C SER A 4 8.86 -13.80 -1.06
N SER A 5 9.72 -12.85 -1.43
CA SER A 5 10.96 -12.50 -0.75
C SER A 5 11.10 -10.98 -0.66
N SER A 6 11.64 -10.50 0.46
CA SER A 6 11.95 -9.07 0.64
C SER A 6 13.04 -8.60 -0.33
N MET A 7 12.95 -7.34 -0.73
CA MET A 7 13.97 -6.65 -1.51
C MET A 7 15.21 -6.34 -0.67
N SER A 8 16.38 -6.31 -1.30
CA SER A 8 17.57 -5.75 -0.65
C SER A 8 17.40 -4.25 -0.39
N ALA A 9 18.20 -3.70 0.53
CA ALA A 9 18.11 -2.29 0.87
C ALA A 9 18.43 -1.36 -0.32
N SER A 10 19.40 -1.75 -1.16
CA SER A 10 19.79 -0.99 -2.34
C SER A 10 18.72 -0.99 -3.43
N GLU A 11 18.08 -2.15 -3.68
CA GLU A 11 16.95 -2.23 -4.62
C GLU A 11 15.77 -1.39 -4.15
N ARG A 12 15.48 -1.41 -2.84
CA ARG A 12 14.40 -0.61 -2.27
C ARG A 12 14.69 0.89 -2.40
N LEU A 13 15.90 1.34 -2.09
CA LEU A 13 16.26 2.74 -2.23
C LEU A 13 16.14 3.21 -3.69
N GLY A 14 16.66 2.43 -4.64
CA GLY A 14 16.56 2.76 -6.07
C GLY A 14 15.11 2.84 -6.57
N LEU A 15 14.22 1.97 -6.07
CA LEU A 15 12.80 2.02 -6.40
C LEU A 15 12.11 3.26 -5.80
N ILE A 16 12.48 3.65 -4.57
CA ILE A 16 11.92 4.85 -3.94
C ILE A 16 12.39 6.11 -4.66
N ASP A 17 13.66 6.19 -5.03
CA ASP A 17 14.20 7.29 -5.83
C ASP A 17 13.43 7.42 -7.15
N GLN A 18 13.20 6.31 -7.86
CA GLN A 18 12.38 6.28 -9.08
C GLN A 18 10.95 6.80 -8.84
N ILE A 19 10.31 6.40 -7.75
CA ILE A 19 8.98 6.88 -7.39
C ILE A 19 9.00 8.40 -7.13
N HIS A 20 10.02 8.90 -6.43
CA HIS A 20 10.18 10.32 -6.08
C HIS A 20 10.61 11.24 -7.22
N ASP A 21 11.16 10.67 -8.29
CA ASP A 21 11.52 11.37 -9.52
C ASP A 21 10.35 11.43 -10.52
N SER A 22 9.32 10.58 -10.35
CA SER A 22 8.11 10.65 -11.16
C SER A 22 7.23 11.85 -10.80
N SER A 23 6.32 12.24 -11.71
CA SER A 23 5.32 13.29 -11.45
C SER A 23 4.14 12.82 -10.58
N LEU A 24 4.13 11.53 -10.20
CA LEU A 24 3.02 10.90 -9.49
C LEU A 24 2.91 11.39 -8.05
N SER A 25 1.72 11.89 -7.70
CA SER A 25 1.33 12.19 -6.33
C SER A 25 0.38 11.12 -5.78
N ILE A 26 0.56 10.69 -4.53
CA ILE A 26 -0.18 9.57 -3.94
C ILE A 26 -0.78 9.92 -2.59
N VAL A 27 -1.96 9.33 -2.33
CA VAL A 27 -2.45 9.10 -0.98
C VAL A 27 -2.37 7.61 -0.70
N ILE A 28 -1.79 7.23 0.43
CA ILE A 28 -1.56 5.84 0.79
C ILE A 28 -2.31 5.45 2.08
N ALA A 29 -3.03 4.33 2.05
CA ALA A 29 -3.64 3.74 3.23
C ALA A 29 -3.15 2.31 3.48
N VAL A 30 -2.58 2.05 4.66
CA VAL A 30 -2.08 0.71 5.04
C VAL A 30 -2.71 0.26 6.34
N THR A 31 -3.18 -0.99 6.42
CA THR A 31 -3.77 -1.55 7.63
C THR A 31 -3.39 -3.02 7.83
N GLY A 32 -3.12 -3.40 9.07
CA GLY A 32 -2.69 -4.76 9.43
C GLY A 32 -1.25 -5.15 9.04
N GLY A 33 -0.68 -4.51 8.00
CA GLY A 33 0.70 -4.63 7.53
C GLY A 33 0.96 -3.70 6.33
N GLY A 34 2.21 -3.67 5.85
CA GLY A 34 2.68 -2.73 4.83
C GLY A 34 3.13 -1.37 5.39
N VAL A 35 3.25 -1.23 6.71
CA VAL A 35 3.52 0.08 7.34
C VAL A 35 4.95 0.56 7.11
N ALA A 36 5.91 -0.37 6.97
CA ALA A 36 7.27 0.02 6.67
C ALA A 36 7.39 0.75 5.31
N SER A 37 6.51 0.48 4.34
CA SER A 37 6.52 1.22 3.04
C SER A 37 6.28 2.71 3.21
N VAL A 38 5.42 3.10 4.16
CA VAL A 38 5.18 4.52 4.50
C VAL A 38 6.43 5.13 5.10
N ALA A 39 7.09 4.43 6.03
CA ALA A 39 8.33 4.90 6.61
C ALA A 39 9.44 5.03 5.56
N ASP A 40 9.59 4.03 4.69
CA ASP A 40 10.63 4.04 3.65
C ASP A 40 10.43 5.20 2.67
N LEU A 41 9.20 5.46 2.21
CA LEU A 41 8.89 6.63 1.36
C LEU A 41 9.21 7.95 2.08
N LEU A 42 8.80 8.11 3.34
CA LEU A 42 8.95 9.38 4.04
C LEU A 42 10.38 9.68 4.54
N LEU A 43 11.23 8.66 4.65
CA LEU A 43 12.62 8.80 5.09
C LEU A 43 13.59 9.15 3.95
N VAL A 44 13.17 9.00 2.69
CA VAL A 44 13.99 9.35 1.52
C VAL A 44 13.67 10.78 1.06
N PRO A 45 14.69 11.63 0.79
CA PRO A 45 14.47 12.97 0.27
C PRO A 45 13.67 12.95 -1.04
N GLY A 46 12.65 13.81 -1.12
CA GLY A 46 11.74 13.85 -2.27
C GLY A 46 10.32 13.41 -1.95
N ALA A 47 10.11 12.78 -0.78
CA ALA A 47 8.81 12.36 -0.29
C ALA A 47 7.69 13.41 -0.40
N SER A 48 7.98 14.69 -0.15
CA SER A 48 6.97 15.77 -0.19
C SER A 48 6.42 16.06 -1.60
N ARG A 49 7.08 15.58 -2.66
CA ARG A 49 6.58 15.68 -4.05
C ARG A 49 5.67 14.52 -4.42
N THR A 50 5.80 13.39 -3.72
CA THR A 50 5.07 12.15 -4.03
C THR A 50 3.95 11.90 -3.03
N VAL A 51 4.21 11.94 -1.73
CA VAL A 51 3.25 11.51 -0.70
C VAL A 51 2.45 12.72 -0.22
N LEU A 52 1.18 12.80 -0.64
CA LEU A 52 0.24 13.83 -0.21
C LEU A 52 -0.29 13.55 1.20
N GLU A 53 -0.67 12.30 1.46
CA GLU A 53 -1.24 11.87 2.74
C GLU A 53 -0.96 10.38 2.97
N ALA A 54 -0.65 10.00 4.21
CA ALA A 54 -0.52 8.61 4.63
C ALA A 54 -1.47 8.32 5.79
N VAL A 55 -2.29 7.29 5.66
CA VAL A 55 -3.35 6.93 6.62
C VAL A 55 -3.18 5.49 7.08
N VAL A 56 -3.36 5.25 8.38
CA VAL A 56 -3.34 3.90 8.97
C VAL A 56 -4.71 3.62 9.60
N PRO A 57 -5.72 3.18 8.83
CA PRO A 57 -7.07 2.91 9.32
C PRO A 57 -7.11 1.57 10.09
N TYR A 58 -6.45 1.53 11.25
CA TYR A 58 -6.13 0.29 11.95
C TYR A 58 -7.32 -0.35 12.68
N SER A 59 -8.23 0.46 13.23
CA SER A 59 -9.44 -0.06 13.86
C SER A 59 -10.50 -0.41 12.82
N SER A 60 -11.37 -1.38 13.13
CA SER A 60 -12.50 -1.72 12.28
C SER A 60 -13.37 -0.50 11.96
N GLN A 61 -13.59 0.40 12.94
CA GLN A 61 -14.34 1.63 12.71
C GLN A 61 -13.61 2.60 11.76
N ALA A 62 -12.29 2.74 11.87
CA ALA A 62 -11.51 3.59 10.97
C ALA A 62 -11.54 3.04 9.54
N LEU A 63 -11.38 1.72 9.38
CA LEU A 63 -11.50 1.05 8.10
C LEU A 63 -12.90 1.24 7.50
N SER A 64 -13.96 1.04 8.30
CA SER A 64 -15.33 1.22 7.82
C SER A 64 -15.61 2.65 7.35
N ARG A 65 -15.06 3.65 8.05
CA ARG A 65 -15.20 5.05 7.65
C ARG A 65 -14.49 5.33 6.33
N LEU A 66 -13.29 4.78 6.13
CA LEU A 66 -12.53 4.96 4.89
C LEU A 66 -13.24 4.32 3.69
N VAL A 67 -13.71 3.07 3.83
CA VAL A 67 -14.34 2.32 2.73
C VAL A 67 -15.83 2.61 2.54
N GLY A 68 -16.49 3.23 3.53
CA GLY A 68 -17.91 3.64 3.48
C GLY A 68 -18.91 2.54 3.84
N TYR A 69 -18.45 1.37 4.30
CA TYR A 69 -19.29 0.26 4.77
C TYR A 69 -18.55 -0.51 5.86
N SER A 70 -19.22 -1.45 6.54
CA SER A 70 -18.56 -2.31 7.53
C SER A 70 -18.16 -3.65 6.90
N PRO A 71 -16.87 -3.90 6.65
CA PRO A 71 -16.45 -5.15 6.02
C PRO A 71 -16.56 -6.33 6.99
N ASP A 72 -17.12 -7.45 6.51
CA ASP A 72 -17.15 -8.71 7.26
C ASP A 72 -15.73 -9.27 7.49
N GLN A 73 -14.86 -9.07 6.50
CA GLN A 73 -13.45 -9.43 6.53
C GLN A 73 -12.58 -8.23 6.13
N ALA A 74 -11.74 -7.75 7.05
CA ALA A 74 -10.86 -6.62 6.78
C ALA A 74 -9.78 -6.90 5.72
N VAL A 75 -9.43 -8.17 5.49
CA VAL A 75 -8.35 -8.58 4.58
C VAL A 75 -8.94 -9.38 3.41
N SER A 76 -9.34 -8.64 2.38
CA SER A 76 -9.84 -9.13 1.10
C SER A 76 -9.38 -8.21 -0.03
N GLU A 77 -9.47 -8.71 -1.26
CA GLU A 77 -9.23 -7.90 -2.46
C GLU A 77 -10.18 -6.70 -2.48
N GLU A 78 -11.50 -6.93 -2.36
CA GLU A 78 -12.53 -5.88 -2.36
C GLU A 78 -12.23 -4.75 -1.37
N VAL A 79 -11.77 -5.06 -0.15
CA VAL A 79 -11.42 -4.02 0.83
C VAL A 79 -10.22 -3.21 0.35
N ALA A 80 -9.17 -3.85 -0.17
CA ALA A 80 -8.01 -3.15 -0.74
C ALA A 80 -8.44 -2.22 -1.88
N GLU A 81 -9.31 -2.68 -2.78
CA GLU A 81 -9.78 -1.88 -3.91
C GLU A 81 -10.58 -0.66 -3.45
N LYS A 82 -11.51 -0.84 -2.50
CA LYS A 82 -12.30 0.26 -1.95
C LYS A 82 -11.44 1.26 -1.19
N MET A 83 -10.42 0.79 -0.47
CA MET A 83 -9.43 1.67 0.15
C MET A 83 -8.66 2.47 -0.91
N ALA A 84 -8.17 1.84 -1.98
CA ALA A 84 -7.43 2.52 -3.05
C ALA A 84 -8.28 3.59 -3.74
N LEU A 85 -9.55 3.28 -4.03
CA LEU A 85 -10.50 4.26 -4.59
C LEU A 85 -10.81 5.42 -3.63
N ALA A 86 -10.88 5.15 -2.32
CA ALA A 86 -11.03 6.21 -1.32
C ALA A 86 -9.79 7.12 -1.27
N CYS A 87 -8.59 6.53 -1.31
CA CYS A 87 -7.33 7.27 -1.40
C CYS A 87 -7.21 8.08 -2.70
N LEU A 88 -7.64 7.53 -3.84
CA LEU A 88 -7.60 8.26 -5.13
C LEU A 88 -8.49 9.50 -5.07
N ARG A 89 -9.73 9.36 -4.58
CA ARG A 89 -10.63 10.51 -4.37
C ARG A 89 -9.99 11.55 -3.44
N ARG A 90 -9.35 11.09 -2.36
CA ARG A 90 -8.64 11.98 -1.44
C ARG A 90 -7.46 12.68 -2.11
N ALA A 91 -6.71 12.00 -2.96
CA ALA A 91 -5.61 12.59 -3.72
C ALA A 91 -6.13 13.68 -4.68
N GLN A 92 -7.23 13.41 -5.38
CA GLN A 92 -7.90 14.37 -6.28
C GLN A 92 -8.41 15.62 -5.54
N GLU A 93 -8.81 15.50 -4.26
CA GLU A 93 -9.21 16.64 -3.43
C GLU A 93 -8.02 17.50 -2.98
N LEU A 94 -6.81 16.92 -2.92
CA LEU A 94 -5.61 17.55 -2.37
C LEU A 94 -4.73 18.22 -3.44
N VAL A 95 -4.96 17.94 -4.72
CA VAL A 95 -4.27 18.57 -5.84
C VAL A 95 -5.16 19.62 -6.51
N GLU A 96 -4.59 20.77 -6.85
CA GLU A 96 -5.31 21.85 -7.55
C GLU A 96 -5.11 21.78 -9.08
N ASP A 97 -4.03 21.16 -9.53
CA ASP A 97 -3.58 21.09 -10.94
C ASP A 97 -3.79 19.68 -11.55
N GLU A 98 -3.63 19.57 -12.88
CA GLU A 98 -3.60 18.30 -13.63
C GLU A 98 -2.31 17.49 -13.35
N VAL A 99 -2.05 17.16 -12.08
CA VAL A 99 -0.97 16.26 -11.68
C VAL A 99 -1.51 14.82 -11.66
N PRO A 100 -0.79 13.83 -12.21
CA PRO A 100 -1.16 12.43 -12.07
C PRO A 100 -1.26 12.04 -10.60
N VAL A 101 -2.42 11.51 -10.20
CA VAL A 101 -2.67 11.08 -8.82
C VAL A 101 -3.04 9.61 -8.74
N ALA A 102 -2.55 8.94 -7.70
CA ALA A 102 -2.95 7.57 -7.37
C ALA A 102 -3.40 7.42 -5.92
N GLY A 103 -4.39 6.55 -5.73
CA GLY A 103 -4.72 6.00 -4.42
C GLY A 103 -4.06 4.66 -4.23
N VAL A 104 -3.29 4.49 -3.17
CA VAL A 104 -2.57 3.26 -2.85
C VAL A 104 -3.16 2.65 -1.58
N ALA A 105 -3.41 1.35 -1.59
CA ALA A 105 -3.94 0.67 -0.42
C ALA A 105 -3.28 -0.69 -0.16
N CYS A 106 -3.10 -1.00 1.11
CA CYS A 106 -2.77 -2.34 1.58
C CYS A 106 -3.63 -2.72 2.79
N THR A 107 -4.22 -3.91 2.74
CA THR A 107 -4.77 -4.58 3.93
C THR A 107 -4.12 -5.94 4.11
N ALA A 108 -3.62 -6.21 5.31
CA ALA A 108 -2.85 -7.41 5.58
C ALA A 108 -3.23 -8.12 6.88
N ALA A 109 -3.01 -9.42 6.85
CA ALA A 109 -3.11 -10.36 7.94
C ALA A 109 -1.72 -10.95 8.19
N LEU A 110 -0.99 -10.38 9.14
CA LEU A 110 0.34 -10.86 9.53
C LEU A 110 0.28 -11.76 10.77
N VAL A 111 1.43 -12.33 11.16
CA VAL A 111 1.63 -13.05 12.43
C VAL A 111 1.06 -12.24 13.59
N THR A 112 0.32 -12.93 14.44
CA THR A 112 -0.38 -12.39 15.60
C THR A 112 -0.38 -13.43 16.72
N ASP A 113 -0.47 -12.94 17.95
CA ASP A 113 -0.59 -13.71 19.19
C ASP A 113 -1.92 -14.47 19.35
N ARG A 114 -2.97 -14.09 18.63
CA ARG A 114 -4.27 -14.79 18.59
C ARG A 114 -4.30 -15.95 17.58
N GLN A 115 -4.97 -17.04 17.92
CA GLN A 115 -5.24 -18.10 16.93
C GLN A 115 -6.21 -17.60 15.84
N ARG A 116 -5.79 -17.70 14.57
CA ARG A 116 -6.63 -17.40 13.40
C ARG A 116 -6.72 -18.58 12.46
N ARG A 117 -7.93 -18.82 11.96
CA ARG A 117 -8.18 -19.66 10.78
C ARG A 117 -7.75 -18.90 9.50
N GLY A 118 -7.10 -19.60 8.58
CA GLY A 118 -6.62 -19.06 7.29
C GLY A 118 -5.22 -18.45 7.34
N ASP A 119 -4.54 -18.45 6.19
CA ASP A 119 -3.13 -18.09 6.04
C ASP A 119 -2.88 -16.58 6.19
N ASN A 120 -1.62 -16.24 6.48
CA ASN A 120 -1.17 -14.86 6.47
C ASN A 120 -1.15 -14.38 5.00
N ARG A 121 -1.60 -13.16 4.78
CA ARG A 121 -1.74 -12.62 3.42
C ARG A 121 -1.85 -11.11 3.44
N ALA A 122 -1.59 -10.50 2.29
CA ALA A 122 -1.92 -9.10 2.03
C ALA A 122 -2.64 -8.97 0.69
N HIS A 123 -3.54 -7.99 0.61
CA HIS A 123 -4.10 -7.49 -0.63
C HIS A 123 -3.64 -6.04 -0.81
N ILE A 124 -3.14 -5.73 -2.00
CA ILE A 124 -2.59 -4.43 -2.37
C ILE A 124 -3.35 -3.97 -3.60
N ALA A 125 -3.76 -2.71 -3.61
CA ALA A 125 -4.42 -2.10 -4.76
C ALA A 125 -3.88 -0.70 -5.01
N VAL A 126 -3.78 -0.33 -6.29
CA VAL A 126 -3.42 1.00 -6.75
C VAL A 126 -4.47 1.44 -7.76
N ALA A 127 -5.08 2.59 -7.50
CA ALA A 127 -6.14 3.16 -8.32
C ALA A 127 -5.70 4.50 -8.89
N MET A 128 -5.93 4.68 -10.20
CA MET A 128 -5.79 5.94 -10.92
C MET A 128 -7.05 6.21 -11.75
N SER A 129 -7.15 7.38 -12.36
CA SER A 129 -8.29 7.70 -13.24
C SER A 129 -8.31 6.80 -14.49
N GLU A 130 -7.13 6.47 -15.01
CA GLU A 130 -6.91 5.72 -16.24
C GLU A 130 -6.63 4.21 -16.03
N GLY A 131 -6.46 3.77 -14.78
CA GLY A 131 -6.00 2.41 -14.52
C GLY A 131 -6.23 1.93 -13.09
N PHE A 132 -6.21 0.61 -12.94
CA PHE A 132 -6.38 -0.05 -11.65
C PHE A 132 -5.54 -1.32 -11.61
N TRP A 133 -4.77 -1.50 -10.55
CA TRP A 133 -3.89 -2.66 -10.36
C TRP A 133 -4.14 -3.27 -8.99
N SER A 134 -4.41 -4.57 -8.95
CA SER A 134 -4.49 -5.34 -7.71
C SER A 134 -3.41 -6.42 -7.66
N SER A 135 -3.00 -6.75 -6.45
CA SER A 135 -2.04 -7.81 -6.19
C SER A 135 -2.31 -8.45 -4.84
N ASN A 136 -1.95 -9.73 -4.71
CA ASN A 136 -1.99 -10.44 -3.44
C ASN A 136 -0.60 -10.97 -3.09
N VAL A 137 -0.33 -11.03 -1.79
CA VAL A 137 0.88 -11.64 -1.22
C VAL A 137 0.41 -12.76 -0.30
N SER A 138 0.88 -13.99 -0.56
CA SER A 138 0.64 -15.13 0.34
C SER A 138 1.85 -15.31 1.24
N LEU A 139 1.62 -15.43 2.55
CA LEU A 139 2.66 -15.56 3.57
C LEU A 139 2.47 -16.90 4.30
N GLU A 140 3.53 -17.70 4.34
CA GLU A 140 3.50 -19.00 4.98
C GLU A 140 3.61 -18.88 6.50
N LYS A 141 2.67 -19.49 7.21
CA LYS A 141 2.58 -19.39 8.67
C LYS A 141 3.78 -20.05 9.34
N GLY A 142 4.35 -19.34 10.32
CA GLY A 142 5.41 -19.86 11.18
C GLY A 142 6.81 -19.81 10.57
N LEU A 143 6.95 -19.34 9.33
CA LEU A 143 8.27 -19.13 8.72
C LEU A 143 8.92 -17.82 9.15
N ASN A 144 8.14 -16.75 9.27
CA ASN A 144 8.63 -15.39 9.47
C ASN A 144 8.05 -14.79 10.75
N ASP A 145 8.77 -13.84 11.33
CA ASP A 145 8.20 -12.97 12.36
C ASP A 145 7.33 -11.86 11.72
N ARG A 146 6.58 -11.15 12.56
CA ARG A 146 5.68 -10.09 12.11
C ARG A 146 6.42 -8.96 11.36
N ALA A 147 7.65 -8.64 11.74
CA ALA A 147 8.41 -7.55 11.13
C ALA A 147 8.94 -7.96 9.75
N THR A 148 9.40 -9.20 9.59
CA THR A 148 9.78 -9.77 8.30
C THR A 148 8.58 -9.87 7.36
N GLU A 149 7.41 -10.29 7.84
CA GLU A 149 6.21 -10.28 7.00
C GLU A 149 5.79 -8.87 6.59
N ASP A 150 5.84 -7.88 7.51
CA ASP A 150 5.54 -6.48 7.17
C ASP A 150 6.52 -5.93 6.14
N ARG A 151 7.79 -6.32 6.22
CA ARG A 151 8.81 -5.96 5.24
C ARG A 151 8.51 -6.52 3.86
N ILE A 152 8.17 -7.81 3.75
CA ILE A 152 7.78 -8.44 2.47
C ILE A 152 6.57 -7.71 1.87
N VAL A 153 5.54 -7.45 2.69
CA VAL A 153 4.35 -6.72 2.23
C VAL A 153 4.68 -5.29 1.84
N SER A 154 5.53 -4.59 2.60
CA SER A 154 5.94 -3.22 2.31
C SER A 154 6.72 -3.10 1.01
N ASP A 155 7.65 -4.03 0.76
CA ASP A 155 8.41 -4.07 -0.49
C ASP A 155 7.45 -4.33 -1.69
N ALA A 156 6.44 -5.20 -1.50
CA ALA A 156 5.40 -5.41 -2.51
C ALA A 156 4.51 -4.18 -2.73
N VAL A 157 4.23 -3.38 -1.69
CA VAL A 157 3.51 -2.10 -1.83
C VAL A 157 4.34 -1.13 -2.66
N LEU A 158 5.64 -0.98 -2.38
CA LEU A 158 6.53 -0.10 -3.15
C LEU A 158 6.58 -0.53 -4.63
N GLN A 159 6.68 -1.83 -4.91
CA GLN A 159 6.66 -2.35 -6.28
C GLN A 159 5.36 -2.00 -7.01
N MET A 160 4.21 -2.09 -6.33
CA MET A 160 2.92 -1.72 -6.91
C MET A 160 2.82 -0.22 -7.22
N ILE A 161 3.42 0.64 -6.40
CA ILE A 161 3.50 2.10 -6.67
C ILE A 161 4.41 2.38 -7.87
N GLY A 162 5.50 1.63 -8.02
CA GLY A 162 6.44 1.80 -9.13
C GLY A 162 5.85 1.51 -10.52
N ILE A 163 4.72 0.81 -10.63
CA ILE A 163 4.04 0.52 -11.90
C ILE A 163 3.49 1.81 -12.53
N PRO A 164 2.56 2.55 -11.88
CA PRO A 164 2.06 3.80 -12.44
C PRO A 164 3.09 4.92 -12.49
N SER A 165 4.10 4.94 -11.61
CA SER A 165 5.17 5.96 -11.66
C SER A 165 5.92 5.98 -13.00
N GLN A 166 6.03 4.84 -13.68
CA GLN A 166 6.64 4.75 -15.02
C GLN A 166 5.72 5.25 -16.14
N ALA A 167 4.42 5.27 -15.91
CA ALA A 167 3.44 5.76 -16.88
C ALA A 167 3.18 7.28 -16.75
N ALA A 168 3.61 7.89 -15.64
CA ALA A 168 3.42 9.29 -15.31
C ALA A 168 4.61 10.19 -15.72
N GLU A 169 5.43 9.75 -16.69
CA GLU A 169 6.49 10.56 -17.34
C GLU A 169 5.95 11.34 -18.55
#